data_AF-A0A6I1MVA1-F1
#
_entry.id   AF-A0A6I1MVA1-F1
#
_cell.length_a   1.000
_cell.length_b   1.000
_cell.length_c   1.000
_cell.angle_alpha   90.00
_cell.angle_beta   90.00
_cell.angle_gamma   90.00
#
_symmetry.space_group_name_H-M   'P 1'
#
loop_
_entity.id
_entity.type
_entity.pdbx_description
1 polymer ?
#
loop_
_entity_poly.entity_id
_entity_poly.type
_entity_poly.pdbx_seq_one_letter_code
_entity_poly.pdbx_strand_id
1 'polypeptide(L)'
;MKSEADEIAARFLVAAQNAGGTPADERGPVPQDIVRLARKISNAAREVCSSRFKHWACAISALALCSVLMAAHAASPVNQASSTPGEVEVVNITGTRDPAMRTYRSVVRGLDAFDEHRHLAPNAALRFRFAHTATVLKPGTVTNKLEAGPAASDVDGLSLRLASDDGSVPRTIDADGRFDILHSQAAYDADATFVLNKKSGLFTYYPDIRSPGLPQNVRRLGHLRLECFVWQAIAREEISLVTKLMLSALFRSSDFCAKRNFRLGMPAYGQLARVTIWNGAGRGEFSFDGTTYSVPIGPSAFSDDALITLEYVSQGNSPSRAPQQTEDPFFDNGSHFSEHLSNAG
;
A
#
# COMPACT_ATOMS: atom_id res chain seq x y z
N MET A 1 -39.10 -4.85 -30.01
CA MET A 1 -37.63 -4.74 -30.18
C MET A 1 -37.17 -3.80 -31.30
N LYS A 2 -37.51 -3.98 -32.59
CA LYS A 2 -37.04 -3.04 -33.65
C LYS A 2 -37.69 -1.65 -33.55
N SER A 3 -38.98 -1.56 -33.16
CA SER A 3 -39.67 -0.27 -33.01
C SER A 3 -39.30 0.49 -31.73
N GLU A 4 -39.00 -0.20 -30.63
CA GLU A 4 -38.61 0.46 -29.37
C GLU A 4 -37.22 1.10 -29.44
N ALA A 5 -36.28 0.48 -30.16
CA ALA A 5 -34.94 1.04 -30.33
C ALA A 5 -34.95 2.32 -31.19
N ASP A 6 -35.80 2.36 -32.23
CA ASP A 6 -35.97 3.54 -33.07
C ASP A 6 -36.71 4.66 -32.32
N GLU A 7 -37.67 4.32 -31.44
CA GLU A 7 -38.35 5.29 -30.57
C GLU A 7 -37.43 5.90 -29.51
N ILE A 8 -36.53 5.11 -28.92
CA ILE A 8 -35.54 5.58 -27.94
C ILE A 8 -34.50 6.47 -28.62
N ALA A 9 -34.03 6.11 -29.83
CA ALA A 9 -33.09 6.92 -30.60
C ALA A 9 -33.72 8.26 -31.03
N ALA A 10 -34.99 8.26 -31.45
CA ALA A 10 -35.73 9.47 -31.77
C ALA A 10 -35.92 10.38 -30.55
N ARG A 11 -36.26 9.81 -29.39
CA ARG A 11 -36.39 10.56 -28.13
C ARG A 11 -35.07 11.14 -27.64
N PHE A 12 -33.95 10.42 -27.82
CA PHE A 12 -32.62 10.92 -27.49
C PHE A 12 -32.17 12.07 -28.40
N LEU A 13 -32.49 12.01 -29.70
CA LEU A 13 -32.22 13.09 -30.65
C LEU A 13 -33.02 14.35 -30.32
N VAL A 14 -34.30 14.20 -29.95
CA VAL A 14 -35.15 15.34 -29.51
C VAL A 14 -34.65 15.91 -28.18
N ALA A 15 -34.21 15.08 -27.23
CA ALA A 15 -33.66 15.54 -25.95
C ALA A 15 -32.30 16.26 -26.11
N ALA A 16 -31.43 15.76 -26.98
CA ALA A 16 -30.15 16.42 -27.30
C ALA A 16 -30.35 17.76 -28.01
N GLN A 17 -31.41 17.91 -28.80
CA GLN A 17 -31.80 19.18 -29.42
C GLN A 17 -32.37 20.19 -28.42
N ASN A 18 -32.93 19.75 -27.29
CA ASN A 18 -33.55 20.63 -26.30
C ASN A 18 -32.63 20.99 -25.11
N ALA A 19 -31.50 20.30 -24.94
CA ALA A 19 -30.57 20.51 -23.82
C ALA A 19 -29.63 21.72 -23.99
N GLY A 20 -29.52 22.29 -25.19
CA GLY A 20 -28.82 23.56 -25.42
C GLY A 20 -29.83 24.70 -25.35
N GLY A 21 -29.73 25.55 -24.33
CA GLY A 21 -30.59 26.72 -24.09
C GLY A 21 -30.48 27.83 -25.14
N THR A 22 -30.19 27.51 -26.40
CA THR A 22 -30.17 28.43 -27.53
C THR A 22 -31.47 28.34 -28.33
N PRO A 23 -32.08 29.50 -28.66
CA PRO A 23 -33.32 29.56 -29.43
C PRO A 23 -33.16 28.89 -30.80
N ALA A 24 -34.25 28.30 -31.30
CA ALA A 24 -34.25 27.36 -32.43
C ALA A 24 -33.78 27.94 -33.78
N ASP A 25 -33.66 29.27 -33.89
CA ASP A 25 -33.39 29.99 -35.15
C ASP A 25 -31.89 30.06 -35.53
N GLU A 26 -30.96 29.68 -34.63
CA GLU A 26 -29.51 29.75 -34.89
C GLU A 26 -28.82 28.38 -35.02
N ARG A 27 -29.55 27.27 -35.07
CA ARG A 27 -28.94 25.95 -35.18
C ARG A 27 -28.54 25.64 -36.62
N GLY A 28 -27.28 25.89 -36.94
CA GLY A 28 -26.66 25.44 -38.18
C GLY A 28 -26.76 23.91 -38.38
N PRO A 29 -26.63 23.43 -39.63
CA PRO A 29 -26.78 22.02 -39.94
C PRO A 29 -25.76 21.17 -39.20
N VAL A 30 -26.21 20.07 -38.59
CA VAL A 30 -25.36 19.13 -37.87
C VAL A 30 -24.25 18.61 -38.80
N PRO A 31 -22.97 18.75 -38.43
CA PRO A 31 -21.86 18.27 -39.25
C PRO A 31 -22.02 16.78 -39.60
N GLN A 32 -21.94 16.46 -40.88
CA GLN A 32 -22.15 15.10 -41.42
C GLN A 32 -21.20 14.06 -40.80
N ASP A 33 -20.05 14.49 -40.28
CA ASP A 33 -19.09 13.63 -39.61
C ASP A 33 -19.59 13.12 -38.26
N ILE A 34 -20.38 13.93 -37.53
CA ILE A 34 -21.02 13.52 -36.27
C ILE A 34 -22.09 12.47 -36.56
N VAL A 35 -22.89 12.68 -37.62
CA VAL A 35 -23.91 11.72 -38.05
C VAL A 35 -23.27 10.40 -38.50
N ARG A 36 -22.14 10.47 -39.20
CA ARG A 36 -21.38 9.29 -39.65
C ARG A 36 -20.76 8.53 -38.47
N LEU A 37 -20.25 9.24 -37.46
CA LEU A 37 -19.70 8.66 -36.24
C LEU A 37 -20.78 7.98 -35.40
N ALA A 38 -21.93 8.64 -35.19
CA ALA A 38 -23.07 8.06 -34.48
C ALA A 38 -23.58 6.78 -35.16
N ARG A 39 -23.62 6.76 -36.50
CA ARG A 39 -24.01 5.57 -37.26
C ARG A 39 -23.01 4.43 -37.13
N LYS A 40 -21.70 4.71 -37.13
CA LYS A 40 -20.65 3.71 -36.89
C LYS A 40 -20.75 3.10 -35.50
N ILE A 41 -20.96 3.93 -34.47
CA ILE A 41 -21.12 3.48 -33.08
C ILE A 41 -22.40 2.63 -32.94
N SER A 42 -23.51 3.04 -33.54
CA SER A 42 -24.77 2.28 -33.52
C SER A 42 -24.63 0.90 -34.16
N ASN A 43 -23.92 0.81 -35.30
CA ASN A 43 -23.69 -0.47 -35.97
C ASN A 43 -22.74 -1.38 -35.18
N ALA A 44 -21.68 -0.83 -34.57
CA ALA A 44 -20.77 -1.58 -33.71
C ALA A 44 -21.46 -2.12 -32.44
N ALA A 45 -22.35 -1.34 -31.83
CA ALA A 45 -23.15 -1.78 -30.69
C ALA A 45 -24.12 -2.93 -31.07
N ARG A 46 -24.61 -2.94 -32.32
CA ARG A 46 -25.50 -3.96 -32.85
C ARG A 46 -24.79 -5.31 -33.08
N GLU A 47 -23.52 -5.29 -33.48
CA GLU A 47 -22.70 -6.50 -33.59
C GLU A 47 -22.40 -7.11 -32.22
N VAL A 48 -22.07 -6.26 -31.22
CA VAL A 48 -21.74 -6.70 -29.86
C VAL A 48 -22.93 -7.32 -29.12
N CYS A 49 -24.15 -6.77 -29.25
CA CYS A 49 -25.33 -7.29 -28.55
C CYS A 49 -26.01 -8.48 -29.29
N SER A 50 -25.45 -8.96 -30.42
CA SER A 50 -25.90 -10.17 -31.16
C SER A 50 -25.18 -11.47 -30.75
N SER A 51 -24.08 -11.35 -30.00
CA SER A 51 -23.30 -12.47 -29.46
C SER A 51 -23.96 -13.01 -28.18
N ARG A 52 -24.03 -14.34 -28.05
CA ARG A 52 -24.76 -15.10 -27.01
C ARG A 52 -24.20 -14.97 -25.56
N PHE A 53 -23.89 -13.76 -25.10
CA PHE A 53 -23.53 -13.50 -23.70
C PHE A 53 -24.55 -12.55 -23.05
N LYS A 54 -25.36 -13.14 -22.16
CA LYS A 54 -26.53 -12.55 -21.50
C LYS A 54 -26.20 -11.28 -20.70
N HIS A 55 -27.01 -10.25 -20.96
CA HIS A 55 -27.43 -9.08 -20.14
C HIS A 55 -26.41 -8.14 -19.48
N TRP A 56 -25.17 -8.52 -19.17
CA TRP A 56 -24.21 -7.59 -18.52
C TRP A 56 -23.46 -6.66 -19.46
N ALA A 57 -23.27 -7.03 -20.73
CA ALA A 57 -22.50 -6.21 -21.68
C ALA A 57 -23.25 -4.94 -22.13
N CYS A 58 -24.58 -4.99 -22.26
CA CYS A 58 -25.37 -3.86 -22.77
C CYS A 58 -25.53 -2.72 -21.72
N ALA A 59 -25.26 -2.95 -20.43
CA ALA A 59 -25.25 -1.90 -19.40
C ALA A 59 -23.95 -1.06 -19.37
N ILE A 60 -22.81 -1.67 -19.71
CA ILE A 60 -21.50 -1.00 -19.71
C ILE A 60 -21.37 -0.05 -20.92
N SER A 61 -21.99 -0.38 -22.06
CA SER A 61 -21.99 0.48 -23.25
C SER A 61 -22.82 1.76 -23.08
N ALA A 62 -23.85 1.77 -22.21
CA ALA A 62 -24.65 2.97 -21.94
C ALA A 62 -23.89 4.01 -21.09
N LEU A 63 -23.02 3.56 -20.17
CA LEU A 63 -22.18 4.44 -19.34
C LEU A 63 -20.99 5.05 -20.10
N ALA A 64 -20.49 4.37 -21.14
CA ALA A 64 -19.41 4.89 -21.98
C ALA A 64 -19.85 6.06 -22.89
N LEU A 65 -21.15 6.22 -23.16
CA LEU A 65 -21.68 7.31 -23.98
C LEU A 65 -21.77 8.65 -23.23
N CYS A 66 -21.81 8.66 -21.89
CA CYS A 66 -21.89 9.89 -21.10
C CYS A 66 -20.54 10.61 -20.92
N SER A 67 -19.41 9.89 -20.97
CA SER A 67 -18.10 10.49 -20.69
C SER A 67 -17.47 11.24 -21.87
N VAL A 68 -17.96 11.05 -23.10
CA VAL A 68 -17.35 11.64 -24.31
C VAL A 68 -17.88 13.06 -24.63
N LEU A 69 -18.98 13.51 -23.99
CA LEU A 69 -19.59 14.81 -24.28
C LEU A 69 -19.20 15.98 -23.35
N MET A 70 -18.34 15.75 -22.34
CA MET A 70 -17.90 16.81 -21.40
C MET A 70 -16.48 17.36 -21.63
N ALA A 71 -15.77 16.89 -22.67
CA ALA A 71 -14.37 17.27 -22.91
C ALA A 71 -14.16 18.34 -24.02
N ALA A 72 -15.20 19.07 -24.43
CA ALA A 72 -15.14 19.95 -25.60
C ALA A 72 -15.18 21.48 -25.33
N HIS A 73 -14.93 21.95 -24.11
CA HIS A 73 -14.89 23.39 -23.81
C HIS A 73 -13.79 23.76 -22.80
N ALA A 74 -12.53 23.83 -23.25
CA ALA A 74 -11.50 24.74 -22.71
C ALA A 74 -10.16 24.53 -23.44
N ALA A 75 -9.96 25.20 -24.57
CA ALA A 75 -8.63 25.45 -25.10
C ALA A 75 -8.65 26.72 -25.96
N SER A 76 -8.41 27.87 -25.33
CA SER A 76 -7.99 29.08 -26.03
C SER A 76 -6.47 29.08 -26.13
N PRO A 77 -5.86 29.34 -27.30
CA PRO A 77 -4.41 29.51 -27.39
C PRO A 77 -4.01 30.90 -26.85
N VAL A 78 -3.23 30.92 -25.77
CA VAL A 78 -2.50 32.12 -25.31
C VAL A 78 -1.25 32.29 -26.18
N ASN A 79 -1.17 33.46 -26.80
CA ASN A 79 -0.04 33.95 -27.58
C ASN A 79 1.06 34.41 -26.59
N GLN A 80 2.26 33.83 -26.64
CA GLN A 80 3.42 34.34 -25.88
C GLN A 80 4.43 34.98 -26.83
N ALA A 81 4.65 36.28 -26.62
CA ALA A 81 5.74 37.04 -27.21
C ALA A 81 6.80 37.35 -26.15
N SER A 82 8.06 37.12 -26.56
CA SER A 82 9.31 37.81 -26.17
C SER A 82 9.84 37.67 -24.73
N SER A 83 11.07 37.12 -24.58
CA SER A 83 12.29 37.89 -24.25
C SER A 83 13.50 36.99 -23.89
N THR A 84 14.68 37.61 -24.02
CA THR A 84 16.09 37.18 -24.03
C THR A 84 16.55 36.23 -22.90
N PRO A 85 17.57 35.37 -23.14
CA PRO A 85 18.06 34.40 -22.15
C PRO A 85 18.93 35.07 -21.08
N GLY A 86 18.40 35.19 -19.86
CA GLY A 86 19.18 35.34 -18.64
C GLY A 86 19.34 33.97 -18.00
N GLU A 87 20.57 33.67 -17.58
CA GLU A 87 21.00 32.46 -16.87
C GLU A 87 20.04 32.10 -15.72
N VAL A 88 19.26 31.03 -15.92
CA VAL A 88 18.40 30.46 -14.89
C VAL A 88 19.18 29.31 -14.26
N GLU A 89 19.50 29.45 -12.98
CA GLU A 89 19.92 28.34 -12.14
C GLU A 89 18.85 27.25 -12.22
N VAL A 90 19.19 26.16 -12.91
CA VAL A 90 18.31 25.02 -13.10
C VAL A 90 18.24 24.29 -11.76
N VAL A 91 17.36 24.76 -10.88
CA VAL A 91 16.83 23.93 -9.79
C VAL A 91 16.02 22.84 -10.46
N ASN A 92 16.70 21.73 -10.77
CA ASN A 92 16.09 20.54 -11.34
C ASN A 92 15.22 19.89 -10.26
N ILE A 93 14.02 20.43 -10.06
CA ILE A 93 12.99 19.75 -9.27
C ILE A 93 12.49 18.62 -10.17
N THR A 94 13.14 17.47 -10.09
CA THR A 94 12.59 16.20 -10.56
C THR A 94 11.41 15.85 -9.66
N GLY A 95 10.31 16.59 -9.83
CA GLY A 95 9.10 16.45 -9.07
C GLY A 95 8.50 15.10 -9.38
N THR A 96 8.73 14.14 -8.48
CA THR A 96 8.00 12.88 -8.50
C THR A 96 6.54 13.22 -8.28
N ARG A 97 5.71 13.03 -9.31
CA ARG A 97 4.28 13.37 -9.28
C ARG A 97 3.60 12.57 -8.16
N ASP A 98 3.15 13.30 -7.14
CA ASP A 98 2.41 12.83 -5.96
C ASP A 98 3.15 11.84 -5.02
N PRO A 99 4.19 12.30 -4.30
CA PRO A 99 5.01 11.45 -3.43
C PRO A 99 4.39 11.22 -2.03
N ALA A 100 3.19 11.74 -1.78
CA ALA A 100 2.52 11.60 -0.50
C ALA A 100 2.06 10.16 -0.29
N MET A 101 2.47 9.56 0.82
CA MET A 101 2.13 8.18 1.17
C MET A 101 0.89 8.10 2.05
N ARG A 102 0.93 8.75 3.21
CA ARG A 102 -0.12 8.72 4.23
C ARG A 102 -0.11 10.01 5.03
N THR A 103 -1.28 10.42 5.50
CA THR A 103 -1.40 11.54 6.44
C THR A 103 -0.85 11.15 7.82
N TYR A 104 -0.30 12.09 8.56
CA TYR A 104 0.14 11.82 9.93
C TYR A 104 -1.04 11.47 10.85
N ARG A 105 -2.20 12.12 10.65
CA ARG A 105 -3.43 11.80 11.39
C ARG A 105 -3.86 10.33 11.25
N SER A 106 -3.82 9.78 10.04
CA SER A 106 -4.15 8.36 9.84
C SER A 106 -3.19 7.44 10.58
N VAL A 107 -1.91 7.78 10.60
CA VAL A 107 -0.90 7.02 11.34
C VAL A 107 -1.10 7.11 12.85
N VAL A 108 -1.44 8.29 13.38
CA VAL A 108 -1.75 8.46 14.81
C VAL A 108 -2.88 7.53 15.25
N ARG A 109 -3.92 7.32 14.41
CA ARG A 109 -4.95 6.30 14.69
C ARG A 109 -4.40 4.88 14.79
N GLY A 110 -3.37 4.57 14.00
CA GLY A 110 -2.64 3.31 14.14
C GLY A 110 -1.87 3.21 15.45
N LEU A 111 -1.23 4.29 15.90
CA LEU A 111 -0.53 4.34 17.18
C LEU A 111 -1.52 4.19 18.36
N ASP A 112 -2.65 4.89 18.32
CA ASP A 112 -3.75 4.75 19.30
C ASP A 112 -4.21 3.28 19.38
N ALA A 113 -4.46 2.66 18.22
CA ALA A 113 -4.89 1.26 18.15
C ALA A 113 -3.84 0.28 18.70
N PHE A 114 -2.55 0.58 18.55
CA PHE A 114 -1.46 -0.20 19.15
C PHE A 114 -1.55 -0.19 20.67
N ASP A 115 -1.76 0.97 21.28
CA ASP A 115 -1.88 1.09 22.73
C ASP A 115 -3.19 0.45 23.25
N GLU A 116 -4.32 0.65 22.56
CA GLU A 116 -5.61 0.02 22.89
C GLU A 116 -5.54 -1.51 22.91
N HIS A 117 -4.83 -2.10 21.94
CA HIS A 117 -4.74 -3.55 21.75
C HIS A 117 -3.43 -4.15 22.27
N ARG A 118 -2.66 -3.39 23.06
CA ARG A 118 -1.33 -3.79 23.56
C ARG A 118 -1.33 -5.08 24.38
N HIS A 119 -2.48 -5.45 24.94
CA HIS A 119 -2.68 -6.73 25.63
C HIS A 119 -2.37 -7.96 24.76
N LEU A 120 -2.48 -7.86 23.42
CA LEU A 120 -2.11 -8.92 22.48
C LEU A 120 -0.59 -9.15 22.39
N ALA A 121 0.20 -8.14 22.74
CA ALA A 121 1.66 -8.17 22.65
C ALA A 121 2.31 -7.17 23.64
N PRO A 122 2.24 -7.40 24.96
CA PRO A 122 2.58 -6.38 25.97
C PRO A 122 4.02 -5.85 25.87
N ASN A 123 4.95 -6.73 25.48
CA ASN A 123 6.39 -6.45 25.41
C ASN A 123 6.88 -6.10 24.00
N ALA A 124 5.97 -5.95 23.03
CA ALA A 124 6.35 -5.63 21.68
C ALA A 124 6.53 -4.13 21.47
N ALA A 125 7.40 -3.78 20.54
CA ALA A 125 7.54 -2.43 20.01
C ALA A 125 6.87 -2.34 18.63
N LEU A 126 6.17 -1.23 18.37
CA LEU A 126 5.66 -0.90 17.05
C LEU A 126 6.73 -0.11 16.28
N ARG A 127 7.11 -0.64 15.13
CA ARG A 127 7.84 0.09 14.08
C ARG A 127 7.05 -0.03 12.79
N PHE A 128 7.40 0.76 11.79
CA PHE A 128 6.84 0.61 10.45
C PHE A 128 7.92 0.10 9.52
N ARG A 129 7.52 -0.71 8.55
CA ARG A 129 8.44 -1.25 7.56
C ARG A 129 7.89 -1.02 6.16
N PHE A 130 8.77 -0.65 5.24
CA PHE A 130 8.40 -0.56 3.83
C PHE A 130 8.03 -1.93 3.25
N ALA A 131 7.21 -1.87 2.21
CA ALA A 131 6.76 -2.97 1.39
C ALA A 131 6.62 -2.51 -0.07
N HIS A 132 6.80 -3.44 -1.00
CA HIS A 132 6.44 -3.20 -2.39
C HIS A 132 4.96 -3.46 -2.58
N THR A 133 4.31 -2.59 -3.35
CA THR A 133 2.97 -2.85 -3.86
C THR A 133 3.11 -3.56 -5.19
N ALA A 134 2.95 -4.88 -5.20
CA ALA A 134 2.94 -5.65 -6.43
C ALA A 134 1.49 -5.80 -6.92
N THR A 135 1.14 -5.20 -8.05
CA THR A 135 -0.14 -5.48 -8.70
C THR A 135 -0.05 -6.84 -9.39
N VAL A 136 -0.62 -7.88 -8.79
CA VAL A 136 -0.71 -9.20 -9.42
C VAL A 136 -1.96 -9.22 -10.29
N LEU A 137 -1.75 -9.29 -11.60
CA LEU A 137 -2.80 -9.52 -12.59
C LEU A 137 -3.03 -11.03 -12.70
N LYS A 138 -4.01 -11.57 -11.98
CA LYS A 138 -4.58 -12.89 -12.29
C LYS A 138 -5.67 -12.69 -13.35
N PRO A 139 -5.84 -13.57 -14.35
CA PRO A 139 -6.96 -13.47 -15.29
C PRO A 139 -8.29 -13.41 -14.52
N GLY A 140 -8.98 -12.27 -14.59
CA GLY A 140 -10.24 -12.01 -13.88
C GLY A 140 -10.11 -11.41 -12.47
N THR A 141 -8.91 -11.09 -11.97
CA THR A 141 -8.74 -10.37 -10.69
C THR A 141 -7.46 -9.53 -10.67
N VAL A 142 -7.61 -8.23 -10.35
CA VAL A 142 -6.49 -7.37 -9.97
C VAL A 142 -6.35 -7.47 -8.46
N THR A 143 -5.27 -8.05 -7.97
CA THR A 143 -4.97 -8.08 -6.53
C THR A 143 -3.65 -7.38 -6.27
N ASN A 144 -3.68 -6.32 -5.46
CA ASN A 144 -2.47 -5.72 -4.92
C ASN A 144 -1.94 -6.67 -3.83
N LYS A 145 -0.78 -7.28 -4.10
CA LYS A 145 -0.06 -8.12 -3.16
C LYS A 145 0.97 -7.25 -2.43
N LEU A 146 0.95 -7.34 -1.10
CA LEU A 146 2.00 -6.77 -0.27
C LEU A 146 3.17 -7.73 -0.28
N GLU A 147 4.28 -7.32 -0.87
CA GLU A 147 5.53 -8.07 -0.81
C GLU A 147 6.42 -7.41 0.24
N ALA A 148 7.18 -8.23 0.99
CA ALA A 148 8.09 -7.68 1.98
C ALA A 148 8.97 -6.63 1.30
N GLY A 149 9.14 -5.49 1.97
CA GLY A 149 9.96 -4.40 1.46
C GLY A 149 11.36 -4.85 1.18
N PRO A 150 12.11 -3.99 0.48
CA PRO A 150 13.26 -4.41 -0.28
C PRO A 150 14.25 -5.21 0.57
N ALA A 151 14.96 -6.14 -0.07
CA ALA A 151 16.21 -6.60 0.48
C ALA A 151 17.06 -5.36 0.83
N ALA A 152 17.98 -5.46 1.79
CA ALA A 152 18.80 -4.31 2.24
C ALA A 152 19.41 -3.48 1.08
N SER A 153 19.57 -4.09 -0.11
CA SER A 153 20.01 -3.46 -1.36
C SER A 153 19.07 -2.40 -1.99
N ASP A 154 17.75 -2.41 -1.75
CA ASP A 154 16.85 -1.36 -2.30
C ASP A 154 16.35 -0.35 -1.26
N VAL A 155 16.89 -0.41 -0.04
CA VAL A 155 16.82 0.69 0.94
C VAL A 155 17.74 1.84 0.52
N ASP A 156 18.77 1.56 -0.28
CA ASP A 156 19.70 2.56 -0.80
C ASP A 156 18.97 3.62 -1.64
N GLY A 157 19.03 4.86 -1.15
CA GLY A 157 18.36 5.99 -1.76
C GLY A 157 16.85 6.02 -1.55
N LEU A 158 16.30 5.28 -0.57
CA LEU A 158 14.95 5.52 -0.04
C LEU A 158 15.02 6.61 1.03
N SER A 159 14.22 7.68 0.91
CA SER A 159 14.12 8.70 1.95
C SER A 159 12.67 9.04 2.24
N LEU A 160 12.35 9.02 3.54
CA LEU A 160 11.06 9.36 4.08
C LEU A 160 11.19 10.67 4.85
N ARG A 161 10.24 11.57 4.66
CA ARG A 161 10.15 12.81 5.44
C ARG A 161 8.71 13.05 5.87
N LEU A 162 8.55 13.71 7.00
CA LEU A 162 7.27 14.23 7.46
C LEU A 162 7.21 15.71 7.08
N ALA A 163 6.29 16.06 6.19
CA ALA A 163 6.16 17.39 5.62
C ALA A 163 4.85 18.06 6.02
N SER A 164 4.91 19.32 6.41
CA SER A 164 3.79 20.23 6.61
C SER A 164 4.11 21.58 5.96
N ASP A 165 3.20 22.54 6.07
CA ASP A 165 3.44 23.91 5.59
C ASP A 165 4.58 24.60 6.36
N ASP A 166 4.79 24.22 7.62
CA ASP A 166 5.83 24.78 8.49
C ASP A 166 7.23 24.18 8.27
N GLY A 167 7.34 23.11 7.47
CA GLY A 167 8.62 22.52 7.13
C GLY A 167 8.58 21.01 6.87
N SER A 168 9.77 20.43 6.75
CA SER A 168 9.93 19.01 6.42
C SER A 168 11.05 18.38 7.25
N VAL A 169 10.70 17.36 8.04
CA VAL A 169 11.63 16.66 8.93
C VAL A 169 11.93 15.26 8.38
N PRO A 170 13.20 14.90 8.12
CA PRO A 170 13.54 13.56 7.65
C PRO A 170 13.22 12.48 8.70
N ARG A 171 13.04 11.24 8.24
CA ARG A 171 12.87 10.05 9.08
C ARG A 171 13.99 9.07 8.75
N THR A 172 14.65 8.58 9.80
CA THR A 172 15.70 7.58 9.67
C THR A 172 15.09 6.24 9.30
N ILE A 173 15.60 5.64 8.24
CA ILE A 173 15.26 4.29 7.79
C ILE A 173 16.47 3.42 8.07
N ASP A 174 16.29 2.31 8.78
CA ASP A 174 17.36 1.36 9.04
C ASP A 174 17.59 0.38 7.88
N ALA A 175 18.63 -0.45 7.99
CA ALA A 175 19.02 -1.42 6.96
C ALA A 175 17.93 -2.48 6.64
N ASP A 176 16.97 -2.68 7.54
CA ASP A 176 15.83 -3.58 7.35
C ASP A 176 14.63 -2.87 6.66
N GLY A 177 14.79 -1.60 6.28
CA GLY A 177 13.72 -0.76 5.75
C GLY A 177 12.68 -0.39 6.80
N ARG A 178 13.06 -0.39 8.09
CA ARG A 178 12.18 0.02 9.19
C ARG A 178 12.45 1.45 9.62
N PHE A 179 11.42 2.08 10.15
CA PHE A 179 11.48 3.41 10.71
C PHE A 179 10.48 3.55 11.84
N ASP A 180 10.75 4.50 12.72
CA ASP A 180 9.94 4.79 13.89
C ASP A 180 9.04 6.00 13.63
N ILE A 181 7.82 5.92 14.12
CA ILE A 181 6.87 7.04 14.12
C ILE A 181 6.42 7.24 15.55
N LEU A 182 6.69 8.42 16.09
CA LEU A 182 6.33 8.81 17.44
C LEU A 182 5.12 9.75 17.43
N HIS A 183 4.37 9.78 18.52
CA HIS A 183 3.35 10.81 18.76
C HIS A 183 4.00 12.19 18.82
N SER A 184 3.41 13.14 18.09
CA SER A 184 3.83 14.53 18.02
C SER A 184 2.60 15.39 17.78
N GLN A 185 2.22 16.16 18.79
CA GLN A 185 1.08 17.07 18.69
C GLN A 185 1.32 18.13 17.61
N ALA A 186 2.56 18.65 17.51
CA ALA A 186 2.92 19.62 16.48
C ALA A 186 2.72 19.07 15.05
N ALA A 187 3.10 17.82 14.79
CA ALA A 187 2.87 17.20 13.49
C ALA A 187 1.39 16.93 13.19
N TYR A 188 0.61 16.65 14.23
CA TYR A 188 -0.83 16.43 14.13
C TYR A 188 -1.57 17.73 13.81
N ASP A 189 -1.22 18.81 14.49
CA ASP A 189 -1.83 20.14 14.31
C ASP A 189 -1.44 20.78 12.98
N ALA A 190 -0.22 20.52 12.49
CA ALA A 190 0.27 21.01 11.20
C ALA A 190 -0.19 20.18 10.00
N ASP A 191 -1.16 19.25 10.18
CA ASP A 191 -1.69 18.35 9.14
C ASP A 191 -0.60 17.66 8.31
N ALA A 192 0.47 17.25 8.98
CA ALA A 192 1.66 16.76 8.29
C ALA A 192 1.38 15.47 7.49
N THR A 193 2.17 15.25 6.45
CA THR A 193 2.07 14.08 5.56
C THR A 193 3.43 13.40 5.39
N PHE A 194 3.40 12.07 5.32
CA PHE A 194 4.58 11.30 4.99
C PHE A 194 4.83 11.36 3.49
N VAL A 195 6.04 11.78 3.10
CA VAL A 195 6.45 11.96 1.72
C VAL A 195 7.67 11.10 1.42
N LEU A 196 7.60 10.33 0.33
CA LEU A 196 8.67 9.44 -0.11
C LEU A 196 9.39 10.00 -1.35
N ASN A 197 10.69 9.81 -1.46
CA ASN A 197 11.44 10.21 -2.66
C ASN A 197 11.31 9.23 -3.86
N LYS A 198 10.24 8.44 -3.89
CA LYS A 198 9.94 7.47 -4.95
C LYS A 198 8.54 7.70 -5.49
N LYS A 199 8.28 7.22 -6.71
CA LYS A 199 6.98 7.33 -7.37
C LYS A 199 5.86 6.78 -6.49
N SER A 200 4.75 7.51 -6.46
CA SER A 200 3.51 7.08 -5.81
C SER A 200 3.12 5.66 -6.20
N GLY A 201 2.62 4.91 -5.24
CA GLY A 201 2.09 3.56 -5.44
C GLY A 201 3.13 2.44 -5.61
N LEU A 202 4.42 2.74 -5.76
CA LEU A 202 5.47 1.70 -5.82
C LEU A 202 5.74 1.08 -4.45
N PHE A 203 5.75 1.92 -3.42
CA PHE A 203 6.01 1.53 -2.05
C PHE A 203 4.81 1.86 -1.18
N THR A 204 4.60 1.00 -0.21
CA THR A 204 3.76 1.29 0.95
C THR A 204 4.54 0.94 2.21
N TYR A 205 3.97 1.18 3.38
CA TYR A 205 4.48 0.62 4.62
C TYR A 205 3.35 -0.02 5.41
N TYR A 206 3.75 -0.93 6.27
CA TYR A 206 2.87 -1.67 7.17
C TYR A 206 3.48 -1.69 8.59
N PRO A 207 2.65 -1.88 9.62
CA PRO A 207 3.16 -2.05 10.98
C PRO A 207 3.98 -3.35 11.08
N ASP A 208 5.18 -3.27 11.65
CA ASP A 208 6.03 -4.41 12.02
C ASP A 208 6.23 -4.38 13.53
N ILE A 209 5.46 -5.21 14.21
CA ILE A 209 5.41 -5.32 15.66
C ILE A 209 6.23 -6.52 16.09
N ARG A 210 7.25 -6.27 16.92
CA ARG A 210 8.12 -7.32 17.41
C ARG A 210 8.49 -7.12 18.87
N SER A 211 8.47 -8.22 19.60
CA SER A 211 9.10 -8.34 20.91
C SER A 211 10.56 -8.76 20.74
N PRO A 212 11.46 -8.34 21.64
CA PRO A 212 12.85 -8.79 21.63
C PRO A 212 12.96 -10.31 21.87
N GLY A 213 14.07 -10.90 21.45
CA GLY A 213 14.43 -12.29 21.76
C GLY A 213 13.87 -13.37 20.81
N LEU A 214 13.14 -13.01 19.76
CA LEU A 214 12.73 -13.96 18.72
C LEU A 214 13.65 -13.91 17.49
N PRO A 215 13.99 -15.06 16.89
CA PRO A 215 14.68 -15.10 15.61
C PRO A 215 13.91 -14.36 14.50
N GLN A 216 14.61 -13.87 13.48
CA GLN A 216 14.01 -13.08 12.40
C GLN A 216 12.91 -13.82 11.62
N ASN A 217 13.05 -15.14 11.51
CA ASN A 217 12.13 -16.05 10.85
C ASN A 217 11.02 -16.59 11.76
N VAL A 218 10.91 -16.10 13.00
CA VAL A 218 9.87 -16.48 13.96
C VAL A 218 9.00 -15.27 14.31
N ARG A 219 7.69 -15.49 14.38
CA ARG A 219 6.68 -14.46 14.66
C ARG A 219 5.72 -14.96 15.73
N ARG A 220 5.30 -14.10 16.67
CA ARG A 220 4.19 -14.42 17.58
C ARG A 220 2.87 -14.09 16.91
N LEU A 221 1.85 -14.93 17.11
CA LEU A 221 0.52 -14.70 16.55
C LEU A 221 -0.10 -13.40 17.08
N GLY A 222 0.11 -13.08 18.36
CA GLY A 222 -0.35 -11.83 18.99
C GLY A 222 0.22 -10.58 18.32
N HIS A 223 1.48 -10.62 17.89
CA HIS A 223 2.08 -9.50 17.14
C HIS A 223 1.33 -9.27 15.82
N LEU A 224 1.03 -10.35 15.08
CA LEU A 224 0.33 -10.28 13.78
C LEU A 224 -1.12 -9.81 13.95
N ARG A 225 -1.77 -10.21 15.04
CA ARG A 225 -3.10 -9.72 15.41
C ARG A 225 -3.08 -8.23 15.70
N LEU A 226 -2.11 -7.77 16.49
CA LEU A 226 -1.94 -6.36 16.79
C LEU A 226 -1.62 -5.55 15.52
N GLU A 227 -0.78 -6.07 14.62
CA GLU A 227 -0.50 -5.44 13.32
C GLU A 227 -1.76 -5.27 12.47
N CYS A 228 -2.69 -6.23 12.51
CA CYS A 228 -3.98 -6.09 11.82
C CYS A 228 -4.78 -4.89 12.36
N PHE A 229 -4.90 -4.76 13.68
CA PHE A 229 -5.65 -3.66 14.29
C PHE A 229 -5.02 -2.29 13.95
N VAL A 230 -3.70 -2.19 14.05
CA VAL A 230 -2.96 -0.97 13.66
C VAL A 230 -3.20 -0.66 12.18
N TRP A 231 -3.01 -1.63 11.29
CA TRP A 231 -3.22 -1.44 9.85
C TRP A 231 -4.67 -1.04 9.51
N GLN A 232 -5.64 -1.69 10.15
CA GLN A 232 -7.07 -1.37 9.99
C GLN A 232 -7.37 0.06 10.41
N ALA A 233 -6.86 0.51 11.56
CA ALA A 233 -7.10 1.86 12.08
C ALA A 233 -6.57 2.93 11.13
N ILE A 234 -5.35 2.75 10.60
CA ILE A 234 -4.76 3.65 9.61
C ILE A 234 -5.59 3.65 8.31
N ALA A 235 -5.87 2.46 7.76
CA ALA A 235 -6.60 2.33 6.49
C ALA A 235 -8.02 2.92 6.57
N ARG A 236 -8.67 2.78 7.72
CA ARG A 236 -9.98 3.39 7.95
C ARG A 236 -9.93 4.89 7.99
N GLU A 237 -8.86 5.49 8.48
CA GLU A 237 -8.83 6.95 8.57
C GLU A 237 -8.69 7.60 7.18
N GLU A 238 -8.02 6.90 6.26
CA GLU A 238 -7.77 7.35 4.88
C GLU A 238 -8.96 7.21 3.93
N ILE A 239 -9.98 6.41 4.27
CA ILE A 239 -11.18 6.32 3.43
C ILE A 239 -12.04 7.57 3.54
N SER A 240 -12.66 7.96 2.42
CA SER A 240 -13.55 9.12 2.39
C SER A 240 -14.74 8.96 3.35
N LEU A 241 -15.28 10.07 3.86
CA LEU A 241 -16.44 10.07 4.75
C LEU A 241 -17.64 9.32 4.14
N VAL A 242 -17.89 9.53 2.84
CA VAL A 242 -18.97 8.83 2.12
C VAL A 242 -18.73 7.32 2.11
N THR A 243 -17.50 6.89 1.86
CA THR A 243 -17.11 5.46 1.94
C THR A 243 -17.25 4.92 3.36
N LYS A 244 -16.84 5.66 4.40
CA LYS A 244 -17.00 5.28 5.82
C LYS A 244 -18.47 5.02 6.16
N LEU A 245 -19.36 5.93 5.75
CA LEU A 245 -20.81 5.83 5.99
C LEU A 245 -21.42 4.65 5.24
N MET A 246 -21.09 4.47 3.95
CA MET A 246 -21.57 3.33 3.17
C MET A 246 -21.10 1.99 3.75
N LEU A 247 -19.83 1.88 4.14
CA LEU A 247 -19.28 0.65 4.68
C LEU A 247 -19.94 0.29 6.02
N SER A 248 -20.22 1.28 6.87
CA SER A 248 -20.90 1.09 8.15
C SER A 248 -22.37 0.69 7.97
N ALA A 249 -23.05 1.23 6.96
CA ALA A 249 -24.43 0.88 6.63
C ALA A 249 -24.55 -0.55 6.05
N LEU A 250 -23.60 -0.95 5.19
CA LEU A 250 -23.60 -2.27 4.55
C LEU A 250 -23.05 -3.37 5.45
N PHE A 251 -21.98 -3.06 6.18
CA PHE A 251 -21.28 -4.01 7.05
C PHE A 251 -21.51 -3.61 8.50
N ARG A 252 -22.36 -4.38 9.20
CA ARG A 252 -22.72 -4.21 10.62
C ARG A 252 -21.52 -4.01 11.56
N SER A 253 -20.35 -4.50 11.17
CA SER A 253 -19.06 -4.02 11.67
C SER A 253 -18.03 -3.96 10.55
N SER A 254 -17.26 -2.89 10.55
CA SER A 254 -16.08 -2.73 9.70
C SER A 254 -14.84 -3.41 10.29
N ASP A 255 -14.94 -4.01 11.50
CA ASP A 255 -13.81 -4.66 12.15
C ASP A 255 -13.67 -6.08 11.63
N PHE A 256 -12.72 -6.25 10.73
CA PHE A 256 -12.37 -7.54 10.15
C PHE A 256 -11.32 -8.28 10.97
N CYS A 257 -10.47 -7.59 11.75
CA CYS A 257 -9.43 -8.24 12.56
C CYS A 257 -10.04 -9.10 13.67
N ALA A 258 -11.18 -8.67 14.24
CA ALA A 258 -11.91 -9.45 15.23
C ALA A 258 -12.80 -10.58 14.66
N LYS A 259 -12.93 -10.71 13.33
CA LYS A 259 -13.82 -11.73 12.73
C LYS A 259 -13.16 -13.12 12.81
N ARG A 260 -13.88 -14.11 13.37
CA ARG A 260 -13.41 -15.50 13.59
C ARG A 260 -12.71 -16.15 12.39
N ASN A 261 -13.20 -15.92 11.17
CA ASN A 261 -12.67 -16.55 9.96
C ASN A 261 -11.79 -15.60 9.14
N PHE A 262 -11.40 -14.45 9.69
CA PHE A 262 -10.53 -13.53 8.97
C PHE A 262 -9.10 -14.07 8.95
N ARG A 263 -8.59 -14.22 7.73
CA ARG A 263 -7.19 -14.57 7.47
C ARG A 263 -6.54 -13.40 6.78
N LEU A 264 -5.36 -13.02 7.27
CA LEU A 264 -4.58 -11.94 6.68
C LEU A 264 -3.36 -12.52 5.96
N GLY A 265 -3.14 -12.06 4.74
CA GLY A 265 -1.90 -12.35 4.00
C GLY A 265 -0.79 -11.47 4.53
N MET A 266 0.26 -12.10 5.06
CA MET A 266 1.43 -11.42 5.63
C MET A 266 2.64 -11.61 4.72
N PRO A 267 3.42 -10.56 4.44
CA PRO A 267 4.63 -10.67 3.65
C PRO A 267 5.73 -11.43 4.42
N ALA A 268 6.52 -12.20 3.68
CA ALA A 268 7.74 -12.87 4.14
C ALA A 268 8.94 -12.34 3.35
N TYR A 269 10.13 -12.37 3.97
CA TYR A 269 11.35 -11.74 3.45
C TYR A 269 12.14 -12.63 2.47
N GLY A 270 11.51 -13.69 1.98
CA GLY A 270 12.12 -14.67 1.11
C GLY A 270 11.10 -15.70 0.65
N GLN A 271 11.53 -16.54 -0.30
CA GLN A 271 10.71 -17.63 -0.79
C GLN A 271 10.46 -18.63 0.34
N LEU A 272 9.19 -18.81 0.71
CA LEU A 272 8.80 -19.74 1.76
C LEU A 272 8.86 -21.19 1.23
N ALA A 273 9.45 -22.06 2.04
CA ALA A 273 9.38 -23.51 1.90
C ALA A 273 8.28 -24.11 2.78
N ARG A 274 8.08 -23.53 3.97
CA ARG A 274 7.08 -24.00 4.94
C ARG A 274 6.71 -22.90 5.93
N VAL A 275 5.48 -22.93 6.44
CA VAL A 275 5.02 -22.06 7.53
C VAL A 275 4.32 -22.88 8.58
N THR A 276 4.95 -23.03 9.75
CA THR A 276 4.39 -23.82 10.86
C THR A 276 3.99 -22.91 12.02
N ILE A 277 3.04 -23.35 12.83
CA ILE A 277 2.66 -22.71 14.10
C ILE A 277 2.74 -23.71 15.24
N TRP A 278 3.19 -23.24 16.41
CA TRP A 278 3.32 -24.02 17.64
C TRP A 278 2.85 -23.21 18.84
N ASN A 279 1.97 -23.78 19.67
CA ASN A 279 1.53 -23.16 20.93
C ASN A 279 1.95 -23.94 22.20
N GLY A 280 2.97 -24.80 22.10
CA GLY A 280 3.38 -25.69 23.19
C GLY A 280 2.58 -27.01 23.26
N ALA A 281 1.29 -27.00 22.93
CA ALA A 281 0.41 -28.17 23.00
C ALA A 281 -0.02 -28.72 21.62
N GLY A 282 0.06 -27.91 20.56
CA GLY A 282 -0.38 -28.30 19.21
C GLY A 282 0.44 -27.65 18.10
N ARG A 283 0.54 -28.37 16.98
CA ARG A 283 1.15 -27.90 15.71
C ARG A 283 0.09 -27.66 14.66
N GLY A 284 0.35 -26.68 13.81
CA GLY A 284 -0.40 -26.47 12.59
C GLY A 284 0.51 -26.00 11.47
N GLU A 285 -0.01 -26.01 10.25
CA GLU A 285 0.65 -25.48 9.07
C GLU A 285 -0.26 -24.45 8.41
N PHE A 286 0.34 -23.40 7.87
CA PHE A 286 -0.38 -22.33 7.17
C PHE A 286 -0.09 -22.36 5.69
N SER A 287 -1.12 -22.04 4.89
CA SER A 287 -0.98 -21.87 3.45
C SER A 287 -0.15 -20.63 3.14
N PHE A 288 0.68 -20.71 2.11
CA PHE A 288 1.49 -19.61 1.59
C PHE A 288 1.50 -19.59 0.05
N ASP A 289 1.79 -18.43 -0.52
CA ASP A 289 1.94 -18.18 -1.96
C ASP A 289 3.28 -17.47 -2.18
N GLY A 290 4.34 -18.27 -2.29
CA GLY A 290 5.72 -17.84 -2.46
C GLY A 290 6.27 -17.00 -1.30
N THR A 291 6.02 -15.70 -1.35
CA THR A 291 6.51 -14.68 -0.40
C THR A 291 5.41 -14.15 0.53
N THR A 292 4.22 -14.73 0.51
CA THR A 292 3.11 -14.33 1.39
C THR A 292 2.55 -15.54 2.08
N TYR A 293 2.25 -15.45 3.38
CA TYR A 293 1.61 -16.52 4.14
C TYR A 293 0.31 -16.07 4.78
N SER A 294 -0.67 -16.96 4.87
CA SER A 294 -2.01 -16.66 5.36
C SER A 294 -2.16 -17.01 6.84
N VAL A 295 -2.41 -16.02 7.68
CA VAL A 295 -2.46 -16.16 9.14
C VAL A 295 -3.89 -15.99 9.65
N PRO A 296 -4.39 -16.86 10.54
CA PRO A 296 -5.70 -16.69 11.17
C PRO A 296 -5.63 -15.60 12.24
N ILE A 297 -6.02 -14.37 11.89
CA ILE A 297 -5.98 -13.21 12.79
C ILE A 297 -7.11 -13.24 13.80
N GLY A 298 -8.32 -13.63 13.38
CA GLY A 298 -9.45 -13.70 14.29
C GLY A 298 -9.28 -14.70 15.44
N PRO A 299 -10.29 -14.80 16.31
CA PRO A 299 -10.38 -15.87 17.31
C PRO A 299 -10.09 -17.23 16.67
N SER A 300 -9.03 -17.89 17.14
CA SER A 300 -8.55 -19.15 16.59
C SER A 300 -8.17 -20.10 17.73
N ALA A 301 -7.84 -21.35 17.39
CA ALA A 301 -7.39 -22.34 18.38
C ALA A 301 -6.00 -22.01 18.96
N PHE A 302 -5.27 -21.05 18.37
CA PHE A 302 -3.93 -20.66 18.81
C PHE A 302 -3.99 -19.39 19.68
N SER A 303 -3.28 -19.43 20.80
CA SER A 303 -3.08 -18.28 21.69
C SER A 303 -2.20 -17.22 21.03
N ASP A 304 -2.20 -16.01 21.58
CA ASP A 304 -1.35 -14.91 21.10
C ASP A 304 0.15 -15.21 21.23
N ASP A 305 0.53 -16.06 22.18
CA ASP A 305 1.91 -16.51 22.38
C ASP A 305 2.38 -17.57 21.38
N ALA A 306 1.47 -18.09 20.54
CA ALA A 306 1.83 -19.11 19.56
C ALA A 306 2.90 -18.59 18.60
N LEU A 307 3.92 -19.41 18.38
CA LEU A 307 5.07 -19.11 17.54
C LEU A 307 4.85 -19.65 16.14
N ILE A 308 4.98 -18.77 15.17
CA ILE A 308 4.94 -19.07 13.74
C ILE A 308 6.37 -19.07 13.24
N THR A 309 6.80 -20.20 12.71
CA THR A 309 8.14 -20.36 12.13
C THR A 309 8.03 -20.35 10.61
N LEU A 310 8.79 -19.45 9.99
CA LEU A 310 8.94 -19.32 8.55
C LEU A 310 10.21 -20.09 8.15
N GLU A 311 10.05 -21.15 7.36
CA GLU A 311 11.17 -21.84 6.71
C GLU A 311 11.29 -21.29 5.31
N TYR A 312 12.48 -20.83 4.95
CA TYR A 312 12.77 -20.32 3.61
C TYR A 312 13.41 -21.40 2.76
N VAL A 313 13.16 -21.37 1.45
CA VAL A 313 13.91 -22.18 0.49
C VAL A 313 15.37 -21.80 0.62
N SER A 314 16.23 -22.77 0.95
CA SER A 314 17.67 -22.53 0.97
C SER A 314 18.10 -22.16 -0.45
N GLN A 315 18.44 -20.88 -0.65
CA GLN A 315 19.11 -20.44 -1.86
C GLN A 315 20.48 -21.13 -1.84
N GLY A 316 20.67 -22.17 -2.67
CA GLY A 316 21.99 -22.76 -2.85
C GLY A 316 22.97 -21.64 -3.23
N ASN A 317 23.99 -21.45 -2.39
CA ASN A 317 25.05 -20.42 -2.42
C ASN A 317 24.82 -19.15 -1.60
N SER A 318 25.14 -19.22 -0.30
CA SER A 318 26.29 -18.47 0.26
C SER A 318 26.61 -18.97 1.67
N PRO A 319 27.90 -19.01 2.06
CA PRO A 319 28.33 -19.63 3.29
C PRO A 319 27.83 -18.83 4.48
N SER A 320 27.22 -19.53 5.43
CA SER A 320 27.04 -19.01 6.78
C SER A 320 28.42 -18.69 7.34
N ARG A 321 28.83 -17.42 7.26
CA ARG A 321 29.92 -16.93 8.09
C ARG A 321 29.34 -16.84 9.50
N ALA A 322 29.53 -17.91 10.26
CA ALA A 322 29.48 -17.83 11.71
C ALA A 322 30.31 -16.62 12.17
N PRO A 323 29.91 -15.91 13.24
CA PRO A 323 30.74 -14.85 13.79
C PRO A 323 32.10 -15.46 14.13
N GLN A 324 33.13 -15.07 13.38
CA GLN A 324 34.51 -15.32 13.78
C GLN A 324 34.68 -14.60 15.10
N GLN A 325 34.91 -15.38 16.16
CA GLN A 325 35.56 -14.87 17.35
C GLN A 325 36.85 -14.20 16.88
N THR A 326 36.92 -12.88 17.04
CA THR A 326 38.18 -12.15 17.05
C THR A 326 38.97 -12.69 18.24
N GLU A 327 39.86 -13.64 17.97
CA GLU A 327 41.03 -13.86 18.80
C GLU A 327 41.90 -12.62 18.63
N ASP A 328 41.97 -11.80 19.69
CA ASP A 328 42.89 -10.67 19.79
C ASP A 328 44.33 -11.20 19.72
N PRO A 329 45.17 -10.69 18.81
CA PRO A 329 46.60 -10.90 18.92
C PRO A 329 47.21 -9.78 19.76
N PHE A 330 48.28 -10.13 20.48
CA PHE A 330 49.37 -9.23 20.82
C PHE A 330 49.25 -8.42 22.13
N PHE A 331 49.78 -9.00 23.21
CA PHE A 331 50.68 -8.31 24.15
C PHE A 331 51.59 -9.35 24.81
N ASP A 332 52.68 -9.70 24.13
CA ASP A 332 53.87 -10.26 24.79
C ASP A 332 54.79 -9.07 25.09
N ASN A 333 54.76 -8.62 26.33
CA ASN A 333 55.68 -7.60 26.81
C ASN A 333 56.41 -8.20 28.02
N GLY A 334 57.60 -8.72 27.73
CA GLY A 334 58.54 -9.15 28.74
C GLY A 334 58.82 -8.01 29.73
N SER A 335 58.74 -8.32 31.01
CA SER A 335 59.45 -7.58 32.04
C SER A 335 60.05 -8.57 33.02
N HIS A 336 61.37 -8.66 32.93
CA HIS A 336 62.26 -8.96 34.04
C HIS A 336 61.78 -8.23 35.30
N PHE A 337 61.51 -8.96 36.38
CA PHE A 337 61.82 -8.49 37.72
C PHE A 337 62.16 -9.69 38.61
N SER A 338 63.45 -9.80 38.92
CA SER A 338 63.93 -10.57 40.06
C SER A 338 63.35 -9.97 41.33
N GLU A 339 62.80 -10.78 42.23
CA GLU A 339 63.01 -10.55 43.65
C GLU A 339 62.94 -11.84 44.47
N HIS A 340 64.00 -11.99 45.27
CA HIS A 340 64.23 -12.99 46.29
C HIS A 340 63.38 -12.71 47.54
N LEU A 341 63.30 -13.72 48.41
CA LEU A 341 62.88 -13.75 49.83
C LEU A 341 61.41 -14.18 50.03
N SER A 342 61.09 -15.34 50.62
CA SER A 342 61.41 -15.96 51.93
C SER A 342 60.20 -15.88 52.87
N ASN A 343 59.84 -17.04 53.43
CA ASN A 343 59.00 -17.31 54.62
C ASN A 343 57.52 -16.88 54.64
N ALA A 344 56.61 -17.86 54.77
CA ALA A 344 56.15 -18.39 56.06
C ALA A 344 54.97 -19.38 55.87
N GLY A 345 55.01 -20.54 56.53
CA GLY A 345 53.89 -21.49 56.62
C GLY A 345 54.30 -22.94 56.47
#